data_AF-K9IZM2-F1
#
_entry.id   AF-K9IZM2-F1
#
_cell.length_a   1.000
_cell.length_b   1.000
_cell.length_c   1.000
_cell.angle_alpha   90.00
_cell.angle_beta   90.00
_cell.angle_gamma   90.00
#
_symmetry.space_group_name_H-M   'P 1'
#
loop_
_entity.id
_entity.type
_entity.pdbx_description
1 polymer ?
#
loop_
_entity_poly.entity_id
_entity_poly.type
_entity_poly.pdbx_seq_one_letter_code
_entity_poly.pdbx_strand_id
1 'polypeptide(L)'
;MEPLKAWEPPRWSLEPTADALSLALVLVFLGCPRCALAKTSCKADEYPVGDYCCPKCRPGYRVKEACRGSKATLCAPCTRGTFTAHLNGLDQCLQCRVCDPDMGLVTRQKCSSTANTVCGCDQGHFCVSHDGDQCAECRAHSVCRPGQRVQAAGTEHRDTVCEDCPPGTFSPNGTLAACQPWTQCSRPLQVQAKPGTNSTDVTCSFWAFWLLLLLAVFVLCVVIIFILKRSRSCGLSQKLRVSQGNRQQAEGHTAAIQPLGVTQVLPDVTTVAVEETAPLSPKRAPTADQWPQGAAT
;
A
#
# COMPACT_ATOMS: atom_id res chain seq x y z
N MET A 1 51.16 -83.16 36.01
CA MET A 1 49.94 -82.31 35.99
C MET A 1 49.68 -82.01 34.53
N GLU A 2 48.53 -82.43 34.00
CA GLU A 2 48.22 -82.34 32.57
C GLU A 2 47.54 -81.01 32.20
N PRO A 3 47.69 -80.53 30.96
CA PRO A 3 46.98 -79.36 30.46
C PRO A 3 45.59 -79.73 29.94
N LEU A 4 44.58 -78.91 30.23
CA LEU A 4 43.29 -78.97 29.51
C LEU A 4 43.36 -78.19 28.19
N LYS A 5 42.61 -78.67 27.21
CA LYS A 5 42.76 -78.35 25.79
C LYS A 5 41.63 -77.43 25.32
N ALA A 6 41.95 -76.42 24.52
CA ALA A 6 40.95 -75.54 23.91
C ALA A 6 40.08 -76.29 22.89
N TRP A 7 38.85 -75.82 22.69
CA TRP A 7 37.88 -76.34 21.74
C TRP A 7 37.40 -75.21 20.82
N GLU A 8 37.57 -75.37 19.51
CA GLU A 8 36.98 -74.51 18.48
C GLU A 8 35.96 -75.31 17.65
N PRO A 9 34.81 -74.73 17.27
CA PRO A 9 33.80 -75.43 16.47
C PRO A 9 34.18 -75.51 14.99
N PRO A 10 33.80 -76.60 14.28
CA PRO A 10 34.07 -76.74 12.85
C PRO A 10 33.19 -75.82 12.00
N ARG A 11 33.73 -75.33 10.88
CA ARG A 11 32.95 -74.70 9.81
C ARG A 11 32.25 -75.77 8.98
N TRP A 12 30.93 -75.68 8.86
CA TRP A 12 30.15 -76.53 7.95
C TRP A 12 29.94 -75.84 6.60
N SER A 13 30.49 -76.43 5.53
CA SER A 13 30.13 -76.12 4.15
C SER A 13 29.02 -77.08 3.69
N LEU A 14 27.81 -76.56 3.49
CA LEU A 14 26.70 -77.31 2.91
C LEU A 14 26.70 -77.09 1.38
N GLU A 15 27.28 -78.02 0.63
CA GLU A 15 27.08 -78.09 -0.81
C GLU A 15 25.68 -78.64 -1.13
N PRO A 16 24.92 -78.04 -2.06
CA PRO A 16 23.59 -78.53 -2.42
C PRO A 16 23.70 -79.81 -3.27
N THR A 17 22.93 -80.84 -2.91
CA THR A 17 22.86 -82.09 -3.70
C THR A 17 22.23 -81.84 -5.08
N ALA A 18 22.69 -82.58 -6.08
CA ALA A 18 22.28 -82.40 -7.48
C ALA A 18 20.76 -82.55 -7.69
N ASP A 19 20.09 -83.34 -6.87
CA ASP A 19 18.63 -83.55 -6.93
C ASP A 19 17.84 -82.28 -6.61
N ALA A 20 18.35 -81.42 -5.72
CA ALA A 20 17.73 -80.13 -5.42
C ALA A 20 17.83 -79.15 -6.60
N LEU A 21 18.97 -79.16 -7.31
CA LEU A 21 19.16 -78.41 -8.55
C LEU A 21 18.26 -78.95 -9.68
N SER A 22 18.14 -80.28 -9.79
CA SER A 22 17.28 -80.93 -10.77
C SER A 22 15.79 -80.61 -10.55
N LEU A 23 15.31 -80.68 -9.31
CA LEU A 23 13.94 -80.27 -8.94
C LEU A 23 13.70 -78.77 -9.16
N ALA A 24 14.66 -77.92 -8.82
CA ALA A 24 14.56 -76.48 -9.09
C ALA A 24 14.47 -76.18 -10.59
N LEU A 25 15.29 -76.85 -11.43
CA LEU A 25 15.23 -76.73 -12.89
C LEU A 25 13.88 -77.22 -13.43
N VAL A 26 13.37 -78.37 -12.96
CA VAL A 26 12.05 -78.88 -13.37
C VAL A 26 10.93 -77.91 -13.01
N LEU A 27 10.96 -77.26 -11.84
CA LEU A 27 9.99 -76.23 -11.46
C LEU A 27 10.11 -74.97 -12.35
N VAL A 28 11.33 -74.56 -12.73
CA VAL A 28 11.58 -73.45 -13.67
C VAL A 28 11.11 -73.76 -15.09
N PHE A 29 11.15 -75.02 -15.53
CA PHE A 29 10.68 -75.43 -16.85
C PHE A 29 9.17 -75.77 -16.91
N LEU A 30 8.56 -76.23 -15.81
CA LEU A 30 7.11 -76.48 -15.72
C LEU A 30 6.30 -75.20 -15.43
N GLY A 31 6.86 -74.24 -14.69
CA GLY A 31 6.21 -72.96 -14.41
C GLY A 31 6.22 -72.06 -15.64
N CYS A 32 5.20 -72.15 -16.50
CA CYS A 32 5.09 -71.42 -17.76
C CYS A 32 5.43 -69.90 -17.62
N PRO A 33 6.62 -69.44 -18.06
CA PRO A 33 7.06 -68.05 -17.80
C PRO A 33 6.32 -66.99 -18.63
N ARG A 34 5.35 -67.41 -19.45
CA ARG A 34 4.64 -66.60 -20.44
C ARG A 34 3.12 -66.69 -20.34
N CYS A 35 2.60 -67.14 -19.19
CA CYS A 35 1.21 -66.92 -18.78
C CYS A 35 1.04 -65.62 -17.97
N ALA A 36 1.96 -64.66 -18.10
CA ALA A 36 1.60 -63.26 -17.92
C ALA A 36 0.52 -62.93 -18.96
N LEU A 37 -0.73 -62.73 -18.53
CA LEU A 37 -1.80 -62.25 -19.43
C LEU A 37 -1.30 -60.98 -20.11
N ALA A 38 -1.23 -61.01 -21.44
CA ALA A 38 -0.90 -59.86 -22.26
C ALA A 38 -2.07 -58.87 -22.20
N LYS A 39 -2.14 -58.12 -21.09
CA LYS A 39 -3.22 -57.18 -20.76
C LYS A 39 -3.47 -56.25 -21.93
N THR A 40 -4.63 -56.41 -22.58
CA THR A 40 -4.88 -55.91 -23.94
C THR A 40 -4.57 -54.42 -24.05
N SER A 41 -3.48 -54.10 -24.74
CA SER A 41 -2.98 -52.72 -24.85
C SER A 41 -3.80 -51.95 -25.87
N CYS A 42 -4.93 -51.41 -25.41
CA CYS A 42 -5.83 -50.58 -26.23
C CYS A 42 -5.11 -49.36 -26.83
N LYS A 43 -5.60 -48.88 -27.97
CA LYS A 43 -5.06 -47.69 -28.63
C LYS A 43 -5.31 -46.41 -27.80
N ALA A 44 -4.63 -45.33 -28.16
CA ALA A 44 -4.77 -44.03 -27.49
C ALA A 44 -6.21 -43.48 -27.50
N ASP A 45 -7.01 -43.83 -28.52
CA ASP A 45 -8.42 -43.50 -28.71
C ASP A 45 -9.39 -44.55 -28.12
N GLU A 46 -8.88 -45.60 -27.47
CA GLU A 46 -9.65 -46.70 -26.88
C GLU A 46 -9.45 -46.82 -25.36
N TYR A 47 -10.36 -47.51 -24.66
CA TYR A 47 -10.25 -47.85 -23.24
C TYR A 47 -10.61 -49.33 -22.99
N PRO A 48 -10.01 -49.99 -21.98
CA PRO A 48 -10.25 -51.42 -21.72
C PRO A 48 -11.60 -51.68 -21.03
N VAL A 49 -12.29 -52.74 -21.44
CA VAL A 49 -13.50 -53.28 -20.81
C VAL A 49 -13.35 -54.80 -20.78
N GLY A 50 -12.92 -55.33 -19.63
CA GLY A 50 -12.45 -56.72 -19.56
C GLY A 50 -11.24 -56.91 -20.48
N ASP A 51 -11.29 -57.94 -21.32
CA ASP A 51 -10.20 -58.30 -22.24
C ASP A 51 -10.25 -57.55 -23.60
N TYR A 52 -11.30 -56.77 -23.86
CA TYR A 52 -11.51 -56.06 -25.13
C TYR A 52 -11.46 -54.53 -24.99
N CYS A 53 -11.20 -53.85 -26.10
CA CYS A 53 -10.99 -52.41 -26.17
C CYS A 53 -12.19 -51.70 -26.81
N CYS A 54 -12.69 -50.65 -26.14
CA CYS A 54 -13.84 -49.86 -26.57
C CYS A 54 -13.41 -48.45 -27.01
N PRO A 55 -14.02 -47.86 -28.05
CA PRO A 55 -13.68 -46.49 -28.50
C PRO A 55 -14.12 -45.45 -27.46
N LYS A 56 -13.24 -44.49 -27.15
CA LYS A 56 -13.46 -43.45 -26.13
C LYS A 56 -14.56 -42.43 -26.51
N CYS A 57 -15.19 -41.87 -25.49
CA CYS A 57 -16.08 -40.72 -25.63
C CYS A 57 -15.29 -39.42 -25.84
N ARG A 58 -15.88 -38.49 -26.60
CA ARG A 58 -15.31 -37.17 -26.91
C ARG A 58 -15.34 -36.24 -25.68
N PRO A 59 -14.51 -35.16 -25.66
CA PRO A 59 -14.65 -34.09 -24.67
C PRO A 59 -16.09 -33.58 -24.58
N GLY A 60 -16.55 -33.26 -23.37
CA GLY A 60 -17.96 -32.92 -23.12
C GLY A 60 -18.91 -34.10 -22.93
N TYR A 61 -18.39 -35.33 -23.04
CA TYR A 61 -19.16 -36.56 -22.88
C TYR A 61 -18.43 -37.58 -21.98
N ARG A 62 -19.22 -38.46 -21.37
CA ARG A 62 -18.83 -39.64 -20.58
C ARG A 62 -19.43 -40.91 -21.17
N VAL A 63 -18.94 -42.07 -20.77
CA VAL A 63 -19.55 -43.37 -21.06
C VAL A 63 -20.89 -43.46 -20.34
N LYS A 64 -21.95 -43.79 -21.08
CA LYS A 64 -23.27 -44.19 -20.53
C LYS A 64 -23.38 -45.71 -20.48
N GLU A 65 -23.03 -46.37 -21.58
CA GLU A 65 -22.98 -47.82 -21.71
C GLU A 65 -21.72 -48.20 -22.49
N ALA A 66 -21.00 -49.22 -22.02
CA ALA A 66 -19.77 -49.71 -22.65
C ALA A 66 -20.05 -50.33 -24.04
N CYS A 67 -19.01 -50.43 -24.87
CA CYS A 67 -19.12 -51.09 -26.17
C CYS A 67 -19.46 -52.58 -26.00
N ARG A 68 -20.13 -53.19 -27.00
CA ARG A 68 -20.51 -54.61 -26.96
C ARG A 68 -20.34 -55.27 -28.33
N GLY A 69 -19.30 -56.09 -28.48
CA GLY A 69 -18.93 -56.68 -29.76
C GLY A 69 -18.60 -55.58 -30.77
N SER A 70 -19.29 -55.58 -31.91
CA SER A 70 -19.14 -54.54 -32.95
C SER A 70 -19.89 -53.23 -32.66
N LYS A 71 -20.70 -53.13 -31.60
CA LYS A 71 -21.38 -51.88 -31.23
C LYS A 71 -20.43 -50.95 -30.47
N ALA A 72 -20.23 -49.73 -30.98
CA ALA A 72 -19.45 -48.68 -30.33
C ALA A 72 -20.02 -48.28 -28.95
N THR A 73 -19.17 -47.66 -28.13
CA THR A 73 -19.53 -47.07 -26.82
C THR A 73 -20.69 -46.08 -26.96
N LEU A 74 -21.69 -46.17 -26.07
CA LEU A 74 -22.74 -45.15 -25.98
C LEU A 74 -22.28 -44.04 -25.02
N CYS A 75 -22.19 -42.82 -25.53
CA CYS A 75 -21.76 -41.64 -24.77
C CYS A 75 -22.96 -40.77 -24.36
N ALA A 76 -22.90 -40.15 -23.17
CA ALA A 76 -23.85 -39.14 -22.70
C ALA A 76 -23.13 -37.82 -22.40
N PRO A 77 -23.75 -36.65 -22.61
CA PRO A 77 -23.13 -35.35 -22.34
C PRO A 77 -22.93 -35.12 -20.84
N CYS A 78 -21.93 -34.31 -20.48
CA CYS A 78 -21.73 -33.85 -19.12
C CYS A 78 -22.83 -32.88 -18.67
N THR A 79 -23.26 -33.00 -17.42
CA THR A 79 -24.24 -32.09 -16.79
C THR A 79 -23.57 -30.79 -16.34
N ARG A 80 -24.35 -29.72 -16.11
CA ARG A 80 -23.84 -28.47 -15.54
C ARG A 80 -23.07 -28.76 -14.24
N GLY A 81 -21.91 -28.12 -14.08
CA GLY A 81 -21.00 -28.38 -12.97
C GLY A 81 -20.04 -29.56 -13.18
N THR A 82 -20.06 -30.22 -14.35
CA THR A 82 -19.13 -31.31 -14.69
C THR A 82 -18.56 -31.16 -16.11
N PHE A 83 -17.37 -31.71 -16.35
CA PHE A 83 -16.64 -31.61 -17.62
C PHE A 83 -15.84 -32.87 -17.96
N THR A 84 -15.45 -33.02 -19.23
CA THR A 84 -14.36 -33.91 -19.67
C THR A 84 -13.55 -33.20 -20.76
N ALA A 85 -12.24 -32.99 -20.55
CA ALA A 85 -11.41 -32.19 -21.46
C ALA A 85 -10.82 -32.96 -22.65
N HIS A 86 -10.74 -34.29 -22.55
CA HIS A 86 -10.04 -35.15 -23.50
C HIS A 86 -10.87 -36.38 -23.89
N LEU A 87 -10.40 -37.15 -24.88
CA LEU A 87 -10.94 -38.47 -25.19
C LEU A 87 -10.84 -39.37 -23.94
N ASN A 88 -11.98 -39.87 -23.46
CA ASN A 88 -12.07 -40.53 -22.16
C ASN A 88 -12.93 -41.79 -22.19
N GLY A 89 -12.69 -42.69 -21.23
CA GLY A 89 -13.52 -43.87 -20.96
C GLY A 89 -14.18 -43.80 -19.58
N LEU A 90 -14.43 -42.59 -19.07
CA LEU A 90 -14.97 -42.40 -17.71
C LEU A 90 -16.48 -42.68 -17.71
N ASP A 91 -16.97 -43.35 -16.67
CA ASP A 91 -18.40 -43.53 -16.41
C ASP A 91 -19.08 -42.23 -15.97
N GLN A 92 -18.33 -41.32 -15.34
CA GLN A 92 -18.78 -40.04 -14.81
C GLN A 92 -17.92 -38.88 -15.36
N CYS A 93 -18.52 -37.69 -15.49
CA CYS A 93 -17.76 -36.48 -15.84
C CYS A 93 -17.06 -35.93 -14.59
N LEU A 94 -15.90 -35.29 -14.76
CA LEU A 94 -15.14 -34.70 -13.67
C LEU A 94 -15.88 -33.48 -13.12
N GLN A 95 -15.90 -33.30 -11.80
CA GLN A 95 -16.50 -32.13 -11.18
C GLN A 95 -15.71 -30.86 -11.53
N CYS A 96 -16.40 -29.77 -11.89
CA CYS A 96 -15.77 -28.48 -12.08
C CYS A 96 -15.15 -27.97 -10.76
N ARG A 97 -13.91 -27.47 -10.82
CA ARG A 97 -13.25 -26.80 -9.69
C ARG A 97 -14.06 -25.57 -9.25
N VAL A 98 -14.15 -25.35 -7.94
CA VAL A 98 -14.63 -24.08 -7.38
C VAL A 98 -13.42 -23.22 -7.06
N CYS A 99 -13.46 -21.93 -7.42
CA CYS A 99 -12.47 -20.95 -7.00
C CYS A 99 -12.97 -20.33 -5.69
N ASP A 100 -12.29 -20.63 -4.59
CA ASP A 100 -12.72 -20.28 -3.25
C ASP A 100 -12.25 -18.85 -2.87
N PRO A 101 -13.16 -17.89 -2.61
CA PRO A 101 -12.79 -16.55 -2.19
C PRO A 101 -12.02 -16.50 -0.87
N ASP A 102 -12.28 -17.45 0.06
CA ASP A 102 -11.57 -17.50 1.35
C ASP A 102 -10.10 -17.93 1.19
N MET A 103 -9.77 -18.56 0.05
CA MET A 103 -8.41 -18.86 -0.40
C MET A 103 -7.83 -17.77 -1.32
N GLY A 104 -8.49 -16.61 -1.43
CA GLY A 104 -8.11 -15.49 -2.29
C GLY A 104 -8.26 -15.74 -3.80
N LEU A 105 -9.01 -16.77 -4.20
CA LEU A 105 -9.17 -17.18 -5.60
C LEU A 105 -10.43 -16.60 -6.24
N VAL A 106 -10.29 -16.16 -7.50
CA VAL A 106 -11.39 -15.74 -8.37
C VAL A 106 -11.46 -16.59 -9.64
N THR A 107 -12.68 -16.73 -10.17
CA THR A 107 -12.91 -17.44 -11.44
C THR A 107 -12.44 -16.58 -12.62
N ARG A 108 -11.29 -16.93 -13.20
CA ARG A 108 -10.78 -16.33 -14.44
C ARG A 108 -11.53 -16.86 -15.67
N GLN A 109 -11.81 -18.16 -15.70
CA GLN A 109 -12.61 -18.80 -16.75
C GLN A 109 -13.66 -19.72 -16.13
N LYS A 110 -14.92 -19.55 -16.54
CA LYS A 110 -16.05 -20.40 -16.11
C LYS A 110 -15.96 -21.78 -16.75
N CYS A 111 -16.26 -22.82 -15.99
CA CYS A 111 -16.32 -24.20 -16.48
C CYS A 111 -17.31 -24.36 -17.65
N SER A 112 -16.99 -25.26 -18.57
CA SER A 112 -17.88 -25.75 -19.63
C SER A 112 -17.96 -27.28 -19.56
N SER A 113 -18.72 -27.95 -20.43
CA SER A 113 -18.65 -29.41 -20.52
C SER A 113 -17.28 -29.92 -21.00
N THR A 114 -16.50 -29.10 -21.72
CA THR A 114 -15.21 -29.46 -22.32
C THR A 114 -13.98 -28.91 -21.60
N ALA A 115 -14.15 -28.05 -20.59
CA ALA A 115 -13.05 -27.39 -19.89
C ALA A 115 -13.40 -27.13 -18.42
N ASN A 116 -12.43 -27.33 -17.53
CA ASN A 116 -12.57 -27.03 -16.11
C ASN A 116 -12.73 -25.51 -15.87
N THR A 117 -13.15 -25.13 -14.66
CA THR A 117 -12.92 -23.77 -14.17
C THR A 117 -11.42 -23.48 -14.12
N VAL A 118 -11.03 -22.26 -14.47
CA VAL A 118 -9.65 -21.75 -14.24
C VAL A 118 -9.71 -20.70 -13.14
N CYS A 119 -8.97 -20.94 -12.06
CA CYS A 119 -8.83 -20.01 -10.95
C CYS A 119 -7.53 -19.21 -11.06
N GLY A 120 -7.58 -17.95 -10.63
CA GLY A 120 -6.43 -17.06 -10.43
C GLY A 120 -6.62 -16.26 -9.15
N CYS A 121 -5.64 -15.44 -8.78
CA CYS A 121 -5.72 -14.64 -7.55
C CYS A 121 -6.60 -13.39 -7.74
N ASP A 122 -7.27 -12.93 -6.69
CA ASP A 122 -7.98 -11.66 -6.77
C ASP A 122 -7.02 -10.47 -6.96
N GLN A 123 -7.54 -9.30 -7.30
CA GLN A 123 -6.73 -8.09 -7.42
C GLN A 123 -6.02 -7.77 -6.09
N GLY A 124 -4.76 -7.36 -6.16
CA GLY A 124 -3.94 -7.13 -4.98
C GLY A 124 -3.52 -8.40 -4.21
N HIS A 125 -3.57 -9.57 -4.85
CA HIS A 125 -3.10 -10.84 -4.29
C HIS A 125 -2.05 -11.52 -5.19
N PHE A 126 -1.21 -12.38 -4.59
CA PHE A 126 -0.25 -13.24 -5.28
C PHE A 126 -0.41 -14.71 -4.88
N CYS A 127 -0.05 -15.61 -5.77
CA CYS A 127 -0.11 -17.04 -5.54
C CYS A 127 0.98 -17.50 -4.55
N VAL A 128 0.60 -18.30 -3.54
CA VAL A 128 1.51 -18.85 -2.53
C VAL A 128 1.59 -20.38 -2.54
N SER A 129 0.62 -21.07 -3.15
CA SER A 129 0.68 -22.52 -3.42
C SER A 129 -0.02 -22.87 -4.73
N HIS A 130 0.38 -23.98 -5.37
CA HIS A 130 -0.09 -24.40 -6.69
C HIS A 130 -0.70 -25.82 -6.67
N ASP A 131 -1.69 -26.04 -7.53
CA ASP A 131 -2.29 -27.34 -7.85
C ASP A 131 -2.14 -27.57 -9.36
N GLY A 132 -1.10 -28.33 -9.73
CA GLY A 132 -0.60 -28.38 -11.11
C GLY A 132 -0.24 -26.97 -11.63
N ASP A 133 -0.72 -26.65 -12.83
CA ASP A 133 -0.49 -25.34 -13.46
C ASP A 133 -1.38 -24.21 -12.90
N GLN A 134 -2.37 -24.52 -12.04
CA GLN A 134 -3.25 -23.51 -11.45
C GLN A 134 -2.80 -23.08 -10.04
N CYS A 135 -3.16 -21.87 -9.62
CA CYS A 135 -2.97 -21.46 -8.23
C CYS A 135 -3.96 -22.19 -7.30
N ALA A 136 -3.51 -22.53 -6.09
CA ALA A 136 -4.28 -23.23 -5.04
C ALA A 136 -4.63 -22.35 -3.82
N GLU A 137 -3.74 -21.43 -3.44
CA GLU A 137 -3.93 -20.44 -2.37
C GLU A 137 -3.30 -19.12 -2.81
N CYS A 138 -4.01 -18.01 -2.60
CA CYS A 138 -3.56 -16.66 -2.87
C CYS A 138 -3.54 -15.82 -1.59
N ARG A 139 -2.54 -14.95 -1.48
CA ARG A 139 -2.34 -14.07 -0.32
C ARG A 139 -2.33 -12.61 -0.76
N ALA A 140 -2.92 -11.73 0.03
CA ALA A 140 -2.88 -10.29 -0.23
C ALA A 140 -1.43 -9.78 -0.30
N HIS A 141 -1.16 -8.82 -1.18
CA HIS A 141 0.15 -8.19 -1.33
C HIS A 141 0.53 -7.42 -0.06
N SER A 142 1.79 -7.54 0.34
CA SER A 142 2.40 -6.79 1.43
C SER A 142 2.29 -5.28 1.19
N VAL A 143 1.75 -4.57 2.17
CA VAL A 143 1.70 -3.10 2.18
C VAL A 143 2.98 -2.57 2.84
N CYS A 144 3.78 -1.83 2.07
CA CYS A 144 4.99 -1.19 2.59
C CYS A 144 4.65 -0.18 3.69
N ARG A 145 5.52 -0.07 4.70
CA ARG A 145 5.25 0.73 5.90
C ARG A 145 5.67 2.20 5.71
N PRO A 146 5.14 3.13 6.52
CA PRO A 146 5.80 4.42 6.75
C PRO A 146 7.27 4.18 7.07
N GLY A 147 8.17 4.88 6.38
CA GLY A 147 9.60 4.56 6.41
C GLY A 147 10.15 3.87 5.15
N GLN A 148 9.27 3.38 4.26
CA GLN A 148 9.64 2.51 3.14
C GLN A 148 9.08 3.01 1.80
N ARG A 149 9.65 2.52 0.70
CA ARG A 149 9.13 2.66 -0.67
C ARG A 149 8.71 1.31 -1.23
N VAL A 150 7.81 1.34 -2.21
CA VAL A 150 7.56 0.22 -3.12
C VAL A 150 8.76 0.12 -4.08
N GLN A 151 9.65 -0.84 -3.85
CA GLN A 151 10.78 -1.11 -4.75
C GLN A 151 10.30 -1.85 -6.01
N ALA A 152 9.39 -2.81 -5.84
CA ALA A 152 8.66 -3.46 -6.93
C ALA A 152 7.21 -3.74 -6.50
N ALA A 153 6.25 -3.46 -7.38
CA ALA A 153 4.84 -3.76 -7.11
C ALA A 153 4.57 -5.27 -7.21
N GLY A 154 3.63 -5.76 -6.40
CA GLY A 154 3.17 -7.14 -6.43
C GLY A 154 2.53 -7.54 -7.77
N THR A 155 2.53 -8.83 -8.04
CA THR A 155 1.98 -9.48 -9.25
C THR A 155 1.20 -10.73 -8.85
N GLU A 156 0.51 -11.40 -9.78
CA GLU A 156 -0.20 -12.66 -9.50
C GLU A 156 0.74 -13.81 -9.06
N HIS A 157 2.07 -13.67 -9.23
CA HIS A 157 3.07 -14.70 -8.88
C HIS A 157 4.13 -14.26 -7.85
N ARG A 158 4.12 -12.99 -7.42
CA ARG A 158 5.13 -12.43 -6.50
C ARG A 158 4.53 -11.34 -5.63
N ASP A 159 4.94 -11.29 -4.38
CA ASP A 159 4.57 -10.23 -3.45
C ASP A 159 5.19 -8.87 -3.83
N THR A 160 4.64 -7.79 -3.28
CA THR A 160 5.24 -6.45 -3.30
C THR A 160 6.57 -6.46 -2.55
N VAL A 161 7.61 -5.88 -3.15
CA VAL A 161 8.93 -5.71 -2.53
C VAL A 161 9.04 -4.30 -1.96
N CYS A 162 9.29 -4.21 -0.66
CA CYS A 162 9.46 -2.97 0.07
C CYS A 162 10.93 -2.73 0.43
N GLU A 163 11.39 -1.49 0.36
CA GLU A 163 12.75 -1.08 0.71
C GLU A 163 12.71 0.13 1.64
N ASP A 164 13.58 0.18 2.65
CA ASP A 164 13.65 1.30 3.59
C ASP A 164 14.20 2.58 2.91
N CYS A 165 13.68 3.74 3.30
CA CYS A 165 14.12 5.01 2.73
C CYS A 165 15.57 5.34 3.16
N PRO A 166 16.48 5.68 2.22
CA PRO A 166 17.85 6.04 2.54
C PRO A 166 17.93 7.36 3.34
N PRO A 167 19.01 7.58 4.11
CA PRO A 167 19.21 8.80 4.90
C PRO A 167 19.06 10.07 4.06
N GLY A 168 18.38 11.09 4.61
CA GLY A 168 18.02 12.30 3.87
C GLY A 168 16.71 12.22 3.07
N THR A 169 16.00 11.09 3.13
CA THR A 169 14.70 10.89 2.46
C THR A 169 13.64 10.29 3.38
N PHE A 170 12.37 10.41 3.01
CA PHE A 170 11.23 9.86 3.74
C PHE A 170 10.09 9.36 2.84
N SER A 171 9.21 8.54 3.40
CA SER A 171 7.95 8.08 2.79
C SER A 171 6.87 7.97 3.88
N PRO A 172 5.80 8.79 3.84
CA PRO A 172 4.86 8.90 4.94
C PRO A 172 3.91 7.71 5.05
N ASN A 173 3.51 7.11 3.92
CA ASN A 173 2.47 6.08 3.86
C ASN A 173 2.97 4.75 3.26
N GLY A 174 4.26 4.62 2.92
CA GLY A 174 4.81 3.44 2.25
C GLY A 174 4.46 3.27 0.76
N THR A 175 3.41 3.94 0.28
CA THR A 175 2.84 3.80 -1.08
C THR A 175 3.66 4.43 -2.21
N LEU A 176 4.75 5.13 -1.92
CA LEU A 176 5.57 5.80 -2.93
C LEU A 176 6.57 4.83 -3.58
N ALA A 177 6.76 4.91 -4.90
CA ALA A 177 7.81 4.15 -5.60
C ALA A 177 9.23 4.68 -5.31
N ALA A 178 9.35 5.94 -4.90
CA ALA A 178 10.60 6.58 -4.50
C ALA A 178 10.37 7.45 -3.26
N CYS A 179 11.32 7.45 -2.33
CA CYS A 179 11.28 8.29 -1.14
C CYS A 179 11.52 9.77 -1.52
N GLN A 180 10.81 10.68 -0.85
CA GLN A 180 10.93 12.11 -1.05
C GLN A 180 12.15 12.64 -0.27
N PRO A 181 12.96 13.57 -0.82
CA PRO A 181 14.04 14.19 -0.05
C PRO A 181 13.47 15.05 1.08
N TRP A 182 14.20 15.15 2.20
CA TRP A 182 13.81 16.03 3.30
C TRP A 182 13.83 17.51 2.90
N THR A 183 12.86 18.28 3.39
CA THR A 183 12.81 19.74 3.27
C THR A 183 14.02 20.40 3.92
N GLN A 184 14.75 21.22 3.16
CA GLN A 184 15.85 22.02 3.67
C GLN A 184 15.32 23.37 4.20
N CYS A 185 15.63 23.69 5.47
CA CYS A 185 15.21 24.93 6.14
C CYS A 185 16.06 26.14 5.72
N SER A 186 16.27 26.34 4.42
CA SER A 186 17.28 27.26 3.86
C SER A 186 16.80 28.71 3.70
N ARG A 187 15.61 29.08 4.21
CA ARG A 187 15.10 30.47 4.12
C ARG A 187 15.71 31.36 5.20
N PRO A 188 15.86 32.68 4.98
CA PRO A 188 16.35 33.61 6.01
C PRO A 188 15.54 33.52 7.31
N LEU A 189 16.23 33.46 8.45
CA LEU A 189 15.68 33.32 9.80
C LEU A 189 14.79 32.08 10.03
N GLN A 190 14.85 31.10 9.12
CA GLN A 190 14.24 29.78 9.29
C GLN A 190 15.23 28.85 10.01
N VAL A 191 14.72 28.03 10.93
CA VAL A 191 15.50 27.02 11.67
C VAL A 191 14.78 25.68 11.64
N GLN A 192 15.54 24.60 11.72
CA GLN A 192 15.00 23.24 11.88
C GLN A 192 14.40 23.08 13.28
N ALA A 193 13.10 22.77 13.34
CA ALA A 193 12.35 22.64 14.59
C ALA A 193 12.14 21.18 15.03
N LYS A 194 12.08 20.24 14.08
CA LYS A 194 12.19 18.80 14.33
C LYS A 194 12.98 18.16 13.18
N PRO A 195 13.87 17.18 13.47
CA PRO A 195 14.53 16.41 12.41
C PRO A 195 13.52 15.56 11.63
N GLY A 196 13.84 15.31 10.37
CA GLY A 196 13.15 14.31 9.57
C GLY A 196 13.51 12.90 10.05
N THR A 197 12.69 11.95 9.65
CA THR A 197 12.92 10.50 9.80
C THR A 197 12.70 9.83 8.44
N ASN A 198 12.81 8.51 8.37
CA ASN A 198 12.39 7.78 7.17
C ASN A 198 10.87 7.88 6.89
N SER A 199 10.04 8.25 7.88
CA SER A 199 8.58 8.34 7.74
C SER A 199 8.02 9.77 7.79
N THR A 200 8.81 10.75 8.25
CA THR A 200 8.35 12.14 8.45
C THR A 200 9.35 13.14 7.90
N ASP A 201 8.88 14.20 7.25
CA ASP A 201 9.74 15.28 6.78
C ASP A 201 10.34 16.10 7.94
N VAL A 202 11.42 16.82 7.64
CA VAL A 202 11.98 17.89 8.48
C VAL A 202 10.93 19.01 8.63
N THR A 203 10.59 19.38 9.87
CA THR A 203 9.73 20.55 10.10
C THR A 203 10.56 21.78 10.40
N CYS A 204 10.42 22.81 9.57
CA CYS A 204 11.09 24.10 9.70
C CYS A 204 10.21 25.14 10.41
N SER A 205 10.80 26.14 11.08
CA SER A 205 10.06 27.19 11.77
C SER A 205 10.81 28.53 11.88
N PHE A 206 10.13 29.57 12.34
CA PHE A 206 10.58 30.97 12.33
C PHE A 206 10.58 31.61 13.74
N TRP A 207 10.65 30.83 14.82
CA TRP A 207 10.71 31.41 16.18
C TRP A 207 11.94 32.31 16.40
N ALA A 208 13.03 32.09 15.66
CA ALA A 208 14.17 33.02 15.62
C ALA A 208 13.78 34.44 15.15
N PHE A 209 12.94 34.55 14.12
CA PHE A 209 12.40 35.85 13.67
C PHE A 209 11.54 36.51 14.76
N TRP A 210 10.64 35.76 15.41
CA TRP A 210 9.80 36.29 16.47
C TRP A 210 10.61 36.75 17.70
N LEU A 211 11.64 36.01 18.09
CA LEU A 211 12.57 36.41 19.16
C LEU A 211 13.33 37.70 18.81
N LEU A 212 13.84 37.83 17.58
CA LEU A 212 14.50 39.04 17.11
C LEU A 212 13.55 40.24 17.06
N LEU A 213 12.30 40.05 16.62
CA LEU A 213 11.28 41.09 16.57
C LEU A 213 10.89 41.57 17.97
N LEU A 214 10.70 40.66 18.93
CA LEU A 214 10.43 40.99 20.33
C LEU A 214 11.62 41.74 20.97
N LEU A 215 12.85 41.32 20.69
CA LEU A 215 14.06 42.02 21.16
C LEU A 215 14.18 43.44 20.57
N ALA A 216 13.92 43.60 19.27
CA ALA A 216 13.94 44.90 18.61
C ALA A 216 12.87 45.86 19.17
N VAL A 217 11.64 45.37 19.41
CA VAL A 217 10.57 46.14 20.06
C VAL A 217 10.97 46.52 21.49
N PHE A 218 11.54 45.60 22.27
CA PHE A 218 12.01 45.89 23.63
C PHE A 218 13.08 47.00 23.65
N VAL A 219 14.10 46.91 22.79
CA VAL A 219 15.14 47.94 22.65
C VAL A 219 14.55 49.28 22.22
N LEU A 220 13.63 49.30 21.27
CA LEU A 220 12.93 50.51 20.82
C LEU A 220 12.14 51.15 21.98
N CYS A 221 11.41 50.37 22.78
CA CYS A 221 10.71 50.86 23.96
C CYS A 221 11.67 51.47 25.00
N VAL A 222 12.82 50.83 25.28
CA VAL A 222 13.84 51.37 26.20
C VAL A 222 14.42 52.69 25.69
N VAL A 223 14.71 52.80 24.39
CA VAL A 223 15.19 54.04 23.75
C VAL A 223 14.13 55.15 23.84
N ILE A 224 12.85 54.85 23.57
CA ILE A 224 11.75 55.82 23.72
C ILE A 224 11.62 56.29 25.17
N ILE A 225 11.66 55.37 26.15
CA ILE A 225 11.61 55.71 27.58
C ILE A 225 12.80 56.60 27.98
N PHE A 226 14.01 56.33 27.47
CA PHE A 226 15.18 57.17 27.71
C PHE A 226 15.04 58.57 27.10
N ILE A 227 14.54 58.68 25.86
CA ILE A 227 14.26 59.96 25.20
C ILE A 227 13.20 60.76 25.97
N LEU A 228 12.11 60.12 26.40
CA LEU A 228 11.06 60.75 27.22
C LEU A 228 11.56 61.18 28.60
N LYS A 229 12.47 60.42 29.23
CA LYS A 229 13.13 60.81 30.48
C LYS A 229 14.06 62.02 30.27
N ARG A 230 14.81 62.04 29.16
CA ARG A 230 15.71 63.15 28.79
C ARG A 230 14.92 64.42 28.43
N SER A 231 13.84 64.32 27.66
CA SER A 231 13.02 65.48 27.29
C SER A 231 12.32 66.09 28.50
N ARG A 232 11.80 65.27 29.43
CA ARG A 232 11.28 65.75 30.72
C ARG A 232 12.36 66.39 31.58
N SER A 233 13.60 65.89 31.56
CA SER A 233 14.74 66.52 32.26
C SER A 233 15.12 67.88 31.66
N CYS A 234 15.12 68.04 30.33
CA CYS A 234 15.33 69.33 29.68
C CYS A 234 14.16 70.31 29.95
N GLY A 235 12.91 69.85 29.86
CA GLY A 235 11.73 70.66 30.16
C GLY A 235 11.66 71.09 31.63
N LEU A 236 12.14 70.27 32.56
CA LEU A 236 12.26 70.65 33.97
C LEU A 236 13.35 71.73 34.16
N SER A 237 14.49 71.59 33.49
CA SER A 237 15.54 72.62 33.48
C SER A 237 15.06 73.95 32.90
N GLN A 238 14.21 73.91 31.87
CA GLN A 238 13.58 75.11 31.29
C GLN A 238 12.54 75.73 32.24
N LYS A 239 11.69 74.92 32.90
CA LYS A 239 10.76 75.42 33.93
C LYS A 239 11.47 76.01 35.15
N LEU A 240 12.60 75.45 35.57
CA LEU A 240 13.41 75.99 36.66
C LEU A 240 13.99 77.38 36.33
N ARG A 241 14.40 77.63 35.08
CA ARG A 241 14.80 78.98 34.64
C ARG A 241 13.64 79.98 34.64
N VAL A 242 12.46 79.58 34.17
CA VAL A 242 11.25 80.45 34.20
C VAL A 242 10.88 80.83 35.65
N SER A 243 11.06 79.93 36.61
CA SER A 243 10.82 80.21 38.03
C SER A 243 11.78 81.24 38.65
N GLN A 244 12.98 81.46 38.07
CA GLN A 244 13.91 82.48 38.54
C GLN A 244 13.69 83.85 37.89
N GLY A 245 13.14 83.91 36.66
CA GLY A 245 12.84 85.18 35.99
C GLY A 245 11.73 85.98 36.68
N ASN A 246 10.70 85.31 37.20
CA ASN A 246 9.50 85.96 37.76
C ASN A 246 9.65 86.53 39.20
N ARG A 247 10.87 86.69 39.73
CA ARG A 247 11.10 87.18 41.12
C ARG A 247 11.63 88.61 41.24
N GLN A 248 11.72 89.37 40.14
CA GLN A 248 12.21 90.77 40.15
C GLN A 248 11.18 91.83 39.74
N GLN A 249 9.88 91.51 39.67
CA GLN A 249 8.86 92.46 39.24
C GLN A 249 7.60 92.39 40.12
N ALA A 250 7.74 92.83 41.39
CA ALA A 250 6.70 92.76 42.43
C ALA A 250 6.62 94.00 43.35
N GLU A 251 7.16 95.14 42.92
CA GLU A 251 6.91 96.49 43.48
C GLU A 251 6.69 97.41 42.26
N GLY A 252 5.50 97.97 42.01
CA GLY A 252 5.02 99.28 42.48
C GLY A 252 5.50 100.41 41.54
N HIS A 253 4.70 101.31 40.92
CA HIS A 253 3.29 101.74 41.06
C HIS A 253 2.75 102.17 39.66
N THR A 254 1.44 102.08 39.32
CA THR A 254 0.40 103.16 39.35
C THR A 254 0.85 104.56 38.84
N ALA A 255 0.14 105.32 37.98
CA ALA A 255 -1.26 105.24 37.49
C ALA A 255 -1.54 106.05 36.17
N ALA A 256 -2.56 105.62 35.39
CA ALA A 256 -3.50 106.40 34.50
C ALA A 256 -2.93 107.34 33.36
N ILE A 257 -3.64 107.86 32.34
CA ILE A 257 -5.08 108.03 31.96
C ILE A 257 -5.32 107.74 30.42
N GLN A 258 -6.59 107.42 30.07
CA GLN A 258 -7.38 107.41 28.79
C GLN A 258 -7.12 108.50 27.68
N PRO A 259 -7.82 108.54 26.50
CA PRO A 259 -8.69 107.54 25.77
C PRO A 259 -8.64 107.51 24.18
N LEU A 260 -9.42 106.58 23.58
CA LEU A 260 -10.24 106.68 22.32
C LEU A 260 -9.65 106.62 20.88
N GLY A 261 -10.37 105.90 19.99
CA GLY A 261 -10.26 105.83 18.50
C GLY A 261 -10.16 104.38 17.96
N VAL A 262 -11.07 103.74 17.19
CA VAL A 262 -11.86 104.02 15.96
C VAL A 262 -11.08 103.72 14.65
N THR A 263 -11.48 102.90 13.64
CA THR A 263 -12.47 101.78 13.43
C THR A 263 -12.11 101.05 12.09
N GLN A 264 -12.74 99.89 11.78
CA GLN A 264 -12.78 99.15 10.47
C GLN A 264 -11.53 98.29 10.12
N VAL A 265 -11.55 97.23 9.27
CA VAL A 265 -12.56 96.66 8.31
C VAL A 265 -12.76 95.13 8.55
N LEU A 266 -13.71 94.50 7.84
CA LEU A 266 -14.24 93.11 7.97
C LEU A 266 -13.56 92.07 6.96
N PRO A 267 -14.17 90.96 6.46
CA PRO A 267 -13.67 89.58 6.72
C PRO A 267 -13.40 88.68 5.47
N ASP A 268 -13.07 87.40 5.70
CA ASP A 268 -13.87 86.21 5.31
C ASP A 268 -13.36 84.96 6.12
N VAL A 269 -14.12 83.93 6.56
CA VAL A 269 -15.12 83.02 5.93
C VAL A 269 -14.40 82.04 4.97
N THR A 270 -14.53 80.70 4.96
CA THR A 270 -15.64 79.72 5.17
C THR A 270 -15.01 78.40 5.72
N THR A 271 -15.54 77.59 6.69
CA THR A 271 -16.58 76.51 6.61
C THR A 271 -16.67 75.74 5.26
N VAL A 272 -16.99 74.45 5.10
CA VAL A 272 -17.44 73.26 5.89
C VAL A 272 -16.95 71.99 5.12
N ALA A 273 -17.00 70.70 5.52
CA ALA A 273 -17.43 69.90 6.69
C ALA A 273 -16.38 68.76 6.91
N VAL A 274 -16.49 67.57 7.54
CA VAL A 274 -17.51 66.60 8.06
C VAL A 274 -18.45 65.92 7.05
N GLU A 275 -18.18 64.65 6.72
CA GLU A 275 -19.22 63.58 6.70
C GLU A 275 -18.57 62.21 6.98
N GLU A 276 -19.38 61.23 7.35
CA GLU A 276 -19.04 59.89 7.84
C GLU A 276 -19.65 58.82 6.92
N THR A 277 -18.90 57.77 6.53
CA THR A 277 -19.56 56.50 6.16
C THR A 277 -18.63 55.27 6.18
N ALA A 278 -19.17 54.18 6.70
CA ALA A 278 -18.73 52.79 6.52
C ALA A 278 -19.98 51.89 6.69
N PRO A 279 -19.90 50.56 6.46
CA PRO A 279 -18.98 49.78 5.63
C PRO A 279 -19.73 49.07 4.47
N LEU A 280 -19.04 48.35 3.58
CA LEU A 280 -19.70 47.48 2.60
C LEU A 280 -19.08 46.08 2.43
N SER A 281 -19.98 45.10 2.48
CA SER A 281 -19.90 43.67 2.18
C SER A 281 -21.37 43.23 2.00
N PRO A 282 -21.75 42.21 1.20
CA PRO A 282 -21.23 40.84 1.35
C PRO A 282 -21.29 39.94 0.08
N LYS A 283 -21.24 38.61 0.30
CA LYS A 283 -21.50 37.47 -0.62
C LYS A 283 -20.31 37.10 -1.53
N ARG A 284 -19.84 35.84 -1.63
CA ARG A 284 -20.44 34.47 -1.59
C ARG A 284 -21.26 34.12 -2.85
N ALA A 285 -20.62 33.39 -3.76
CA ALA A 285 -21.26 32.72 -4.89
C ALA A 285 -21.83 31.34 -4.51
N PRO A 286 -22.84 30.80 -5.23
CA PRO A 286 -23.45 29.49 -4.98
C PRO A 286 -22.79 28.35 -5.76
N THR A 287 -23.35 27.14 -5.61
CA THR A 287 -22.89 25.87 -6.21
C THR A 287 -24.02 25.26 -7.07
N ALA A 288 -23.65 24.29 -7.91
CA ALA A 288 -24.49 23.36 -8.69
C ALA A 288 -25.08 23.86 -10.03
N ASP A 289 -24.83 23.07 -11.08
CA ASP A 289 -25.80 22.35 -11.93
C ASP A 289 -24.98 21.30 -12.72
N GLN A 290 -25.26 19.99 -12.73
CA GLN A 290 -26.44 19.17 -13.10
C GLN A 290 -26.35 18.57 -14.52
N TRP A 291 -26.95 17.39 -14.68
CA TRP A 291 -26.74 16.42 -15.76
C TRP A 291 -28.07 16.12 -16.48
N PRO A 292 -28.11 15.97 -17.81
CA PRO A 292 -29.23 15.35 -18.53
C PRO A 292 -28.88 13.94 -19.08
N GLN A 293 -29.82 12.98 -18.95
CA GLN A 293 -29.76 11.67 -19.61
C GLN A 293 -30.57 11.67 -20.92
N GLY A 294 -30.23 10.74 -21.84
CA GLY A 294 -31.03 10.41 -23.04
C GLY A 294 -30.27 10.64 -24.35
N ALA A 295 -30.52 9.88 -25.42
CA ALA A 295 -31.38 8.71 -25.56
C ALA A 295 -30.87 7.79 -26.70
N ALA A 296 -31.60 6.70 -26.98
CA ALA A 296 -31.18 5.59 -27.84
C ALA A 296 -31.12 5.88 -29.35
N THR A 297 -30.25 5.13 -30.01
CA THR A 297 -30.42 4.50 -31.34
C THR A 297 -29.77 3.12 -31.30
#